data_AF-A0A8S9ZFM9-F1
#
_entry.id   AF-A0A8S9ZFM9-F1
#
_cell.length_a   1.000
_cell.length_b   1.000
_cell.length_c   1.000
_cell.angle_alpha   90.00
_cell.angle_beta   90.00
_cell.angle_gamma   90.00
#
_symmetry.space_group_name_H-M   'P 1'
#
loop_
_entity.id
_entity.type
_entity.pdbx_description
1 polymer ?
#
loop_
_entity_poly.entity_id
_entity_poly.type
_entity_poly.pdbx_seq_one_letter_code
_entity_poly.pdbx_strand_id
1 'polypeptide(L)'
;MVPKLLCLCIRKLALGRDFVNQENALQFSLPPKLFEIIRQFREDVLKISWLLPIDSLPEGCFLIDPETLHFDIKMTAIASEFYLTKVKFFDVCAKLALDKQTERLYEQMTDFEHNIIEDMNCEPVVWSRALELSPRRVILHYDDIAYSCAESGYLLAFERNLLKIRELDSTFLQRCALVAILNGHIQIANSIRTENFSSAFHQFFPDGRPPTTFLVQLVVGNELRPEVGEQIFEELLDWLTKLDVQRLRREIANDKQIPLGVLQRLDSKYRECIDSRDYPCEYD
;
A
#
# COMPACT_ATOMS: atom_id res chain seq x y z
N MET A 1 -5.92 -7.23 32.60
CA MET A 1 -4.70 -8.03 32.89
C MET A 1 -4.53 -9.18 31.89
N VAL A 2 -5.58 -9.96 31.61
CA VAL A 2 -5.57 -11.08 30.65
C VAL A 2 -5.18 -10.68 29.20
N PRO A 3 -5.65 -9.55 28.62
CA PRO A 3 -5.32 -9.21 27.23
C PRO A 3 -3.83 -8.92 27.00
N LYS A 4 -3.16 -8.30 27.99
CA LYS A 4 -1.72 -8.00 27.92
C LYS A 4 -0.88 -9.27 27.96
N LEU A 5 -1.26 -10.26 28.78
CA LEU A 5 -0.57 -11.55 28.83
C LEU A 5 -0.74 -12.31 27.50
N LEU A 6 -1.94 -12.29 26.92
CA LEU A 6 -2.20 -12.91 25.62
C LEU A 6 -1.35 -12.29 24.52
N CYS A 7 -1.26 -10.95 24.45
CA CYS A 7 -0.40 -10.26 23.47
C CYS A 7 1.08 -10.66 23.63
N LEU A 8 1.56 -10.79 24.87
CA LEU A 8 2.92 -11.25 25.14
C LEU A 8 3.16 -12.68 24.64
N CYS A 9 2.21 -13.59 24.86
CA CYS A 9 2.28 -14.96 24.37
C CYS A 9 2.26 -15.03 22.84
N ILE A 10 1.34 -14.30 22.18
CA ILE A 10 1.26 -14.24 20.70
C ILE A 10 2.60 -13.78 20.13
N ARG A 11 3.15 -12.69 20.67
CA ARG A 11 4.42 -12.14 20.22
C ARG A 11 5.59 -13.11 20.38
N LYS A 12 5.68 -13.75 21.55
CA LYS A 12 6.72 -14.76 21.83
C LYS A 12 6.61 -15.96 20.92
N LEU A 13 5.39 -16.43 20.67
CA LEU A 13 5.15 -17.55 19.77
C LEU A 13 5.45 -17.17 18.32
N ALA A 14 5.02 -16.00 17.85
CA ALA A 14 5.18 -15.61 16.44
C ALA A 14 6.62 -15.27 16.04
N LEU A 15 7.34 -14.55 16.90
CA LEU A 15 8.68 -14.02 16.61
C LEU A 15 9.81 -14.87 17.22
N GLY A 16 9.47 -15.80 18.11
CA GLY A 16 10.43 -16.72 18.70
C GLY A 16 11.01 -17.66 17.65
N ARG A 17 12.25 -18.10 17.88
CA ARG A 17 12.98 -19.08 17.03
C ARG A 17 12.20 -20.40 16.85
N ASP A 18 11.30 -20.69 17.77
CA ASP A 18 10.54 -21.94 17.80
C ASP A 18 9.40 -21.99 16.78
N PHE A 19 8.84 -20.85 16.34
CA PHE A 19 7.71 -20.89 15.39
C PHE A 19 8.06 -21.59 14.08
N VAL A 20 9.23 -21.29 13.51
CA VAL A 20 9.68 -21.92 12.25
C VAL A 20 9.82 -23.43 12.41
N ASN A 21 10.26 -23.88 13.59
CA ASN A 21 10.51 -25.29 13.86
C ASN A 21 9.26 -26.04 14.34
N GLN A 22 8.21 -25.32 14.78
CA GLN A 22 7.05 -25.89 15.47
C GLN A 22 5.71 -25.48 14.85
N GLU A 23 5.68 -24.78 13.71
CA GLU A 23 4.45 -24.28 13.08
C GLU A 23 3.38 -25.37 12.94
N ASN A 24 3.77 -26.52 12.40
CA ASN A 24 2.88 -27.69 12.27
C ASN A 24 2.37 -28.16 13.64
N ALA A 25 3.23 -28.21 14.67
CA ALA A 25 2.82 -28.63 16.01
C ALA A 25 1.87 -27.61 16.66
N LEU A 26 2.11 -26.32 16.46
CA LEU A 26 1.27 -25.22 16.96
C LEU A 26 -0.11 -25.24 16.29
N GLN A 27 -0.20 -25.56 15.00
CA GLN A 27 -1.47 -25.69 14.27
C GLN A 27 -2.41 -26.72 14.91
N PHE A 28 -1.86 -27.84 15.40
CA PHE A 28 -2.66 -28.89 16.06
C PHE A 28 -2.88 -28.64 17.56
N SER A 29 -2.02 -27.83 18.20
CA SER A 29 -2.04 -27.61 19.66
C SER A 29 -2.84 -26.38 20.10
N LEU A 30 -3.02 -25.41 19.21
CA LEU A 30 -3.72 -24.15 19.50
C LEU A 30 -5.13 -24.13 18.91
N PRO A 31 -6.07 -23.38 19.49
CA PRO A 31 -7.33 -23.08 18.84
C PRO A 31 -7.11 -22.48 17.44
N PRO A 32 -7.83 -22.89 16.39
CA PRO A 32 -7.57 -22.46 15.01
C PRO A 32 -7.52 -20.93 14.85
N LYS A 33 -8.44 -20.22 15.51
CA LYS A 33 -8.49 -18.75 15.48
C LYS A 33 -7.24 -18.10 16.09
N LEU A 34 -6.68 -18.68 17.16
CA LEU A 34 -5.48 -18.17 17.80
C LEU A 34 -4.24 -18.45 16.94
N PHE A 35 -4.17 -19.63 16.32
CA PHE A 35 -3.10 -19.95 15.38
C PHE A 35 -3.08 -18.98 14.20
N GLU A 36 -4.24 -18.68 13.61
CA GLU A 36 -4.35 -17.68 12.53
C GLU A 36 -3.89 -16.28 12.97
N ILE A 37 -4.24 -15.83 14.17
CA ILE A 37 -3.77 -14.54 14.70
C ILE A 37 -2.25 -14.52 14.82
N ILE A 38 -1.64 -15.58 15.32
CA ILE A 38 -0.17 -15.68 15.48
C ILE A 38 0.51 -15.68 14.09
N ARG A 39 -0.01 -16.46 13.14
CA ARG A 39 0.48 -16.51 11.76
C ARG A 39 0.37 -15.15 11.08
N GLN A 40 -0.80 -14.51 11.16
CA GLN A 40 -1.04 -13.19 10.59
C GLN A 40 -0.11 -12.13 11.18
N PHE A 41 0.05 -12.10 12.51
CA PHE A 41 0.96 -11.16 13.17
C PHE A 41 2.40 -11.34 12.68
N ARG A 42 2.87 -12.58 12.49
CA ARG A 42 4.19 -12.84 11.93
C ARG A 42 4.33 -12.29 10.50
N GLU A 43 3.34 -12.52 9.66
CA GLU A 43 3.31 -12.00 8.28
C GLU A 43 3.29 -10.47 8.27
N ASP A 44 2.48 -9.84 9.12
CA ASP A 44 2.37 -8.39 9.23
C ASP A 44 3.70 -7.76 9.68
N VAL A 45 4.40 -8.41 10.63
CA VAL A 45 5.75 -7.98 11.02
C VAL A 45 6.69 -8.05 9.83
N LEU A 46 6.74 -9.17 9.09
CA LEU A 46 7.64 -9.28 7.92
C LEU A 46 7.32 -8.26 6.82
N LYS A 47 6.04 -7.92 6.64
CA LYS A 47 5.58 -6.92 5.66
C LYS A 47 6.06 -5.51 5.95
N ILE A 48 6.54 -5.18 7.15
CA ILE A 48 7.05 -3.84 7.49
C ILE A 48 8.58 -3.72 7.43
N SER A 49 9.27 -4.71 6.84
CA SER A 49 10.74 -4.72 6.69
C SER A 49 11.28 -3.54 5.87
N TRP A 50 10.45 -3.00 4.97
CA TRP A 50 10.77 -1.79 4.22
C TRP A 50 10.77 -0.52 5.08
N LEU A 51 10.06 -0.53 6.22
CA LEU A 51 9.91 0.62 7.11
C LEU A 51 10.87 0.55 8.29
N LEU A 52 10.98 -0.63 8.93
CA LEU A 52 11.78 -0.83 10.13
C LEU A 52 12.85 -1.91 9.90
N PRO A 53 14.05 -1.76 10.49
CA PRO A 53 15.09 -2.78 10.42
C PRO A 53 14.76 -3.94 11.39
N ILE A 54 13.76 -4.75 11.04
CA ILE A 54 13.16 -5.80 11.90
C ILE A 54 14.22 -6.68 12.57
N ASP A 55 15.25 -7.09 11.83
CA ASP A 55 16.31 -8.00 12.32
C ASP A 55 17.15 -7.41 13.46
N SER A 56 17.15 -6.07 13.60
CA SER A 56 17.89 -5.36 14.64
C SER A 56 17.02 -4.99 15.85
N LEU A 57 15.69 -5.12 15.74
CA LEU A 57 14.76 -4.73 16.79
C LEU A 57 14.46 -5.93 17.71
N PRO A 58 14.44 -5.72 19.04
CA PRO A 58 14.03 -6.80 19.93
C PRO A 58 12.55 -7.10 19.75
N GLU A 59 12.18 -8.36 19.99
CA GLU A 59 10.77 -8.82 19.98
C GLU A 59 9.85 -7.89 20.79
N GLY A 60 10.38 -7.29 21.86
CA GLY A 60 9.70 -6.35 22.74
C GLY A 60 9.07 -5.13 22.04
N CYS A 61 9.59 -4.75 20.88
CA CYS A 61 9.13 -3.58 20.12
C CYS A 61 7.89 -3.85 19.27
N PHE A 62 7.63 -5.09 18.87
CA PHE A 62 6.48 -5.41 18.01
C PHE A 62 5.22 -5.51 18.86
N LEU A 63 4.34 -4.53 18.74
CA LEU A 63 3.17 -4.36 19.59
C LEU A 63 1.90 -4.85 18.88
N ILE A 64 1.01 -5.39 19.69
CA ILE A 64 -0.31 -5.88 19.31
C ILE A 64 -1.32 -5.02 20.03
N ASP A 65 -2.34 -4.56 19.32
CA ASP A 65 -3.48 -3.88 19.92
C ASP A 65 -4.24 -4.89 20.80
N PRO A 66 -4.37 -4.66 22.12
CA PRO A 66 -4.99 -5.61 23.03
C PRO A 66 -6.51 -5.78 22.82
N GLU A 67 -7.16 -4.86 22.12
CA GLU A 67 -8.60 -4.90 21.82
C GLU A 67 -8.87 -5.68 20.53
N THR A 68 -8.10 -5.38 19.48
CA THR A 68 -8.30 -5.98 18.15
C THR A 68 -7.47 -7.24 17.93
N LEU A 69 -6.41 -7.46 18.72
CA LEU A 69 -5.38 -8.49 18.54
C LEU A 69 -4.63 -8.42 17.20
N HIS A 70 -4.66 -7.26 16.53
CA HIS A 70 -3.92 -7.02 15.30
C HIS A 70 -2.59 -6.32 15.58
N PHE A 71 -1.66 -6.42 14.63
CA PHE A 71 -0.39 -5.73 14.68
C PHE A 71 -0.58 -4.21 14.68
N ASP A 72 0.01 -3.53 15.67
CA ASP A 72 -0.04 -2.06 15.75
C ASP A 72 1.29 -1.47 15.26
N ILE A 73 1.31 -1.11 13.97
CA ILE A 73 2.49 -0.54 13.32
C ILE A 73 2.90 0.81 13.94
N LYS A 74 1.95 1.64 14.37
CA LYS A 74 2.23 2.98 14.92
C LYS A 74 2.89 2.86 16.28
N MET A 75 2.31 2.05 17.17
CA MET A 75 2.87 1.82 18.49
C MET A 75 4.20 1.05 18.40
N THR A 76 4.33 0.13 17.45
CA THR A 76 5.61 -0.56 17.17
C THR A 76 6.69 0.42 16.73
N ALA A 77 6.39 1.34 15.82
CA ALA A 77 7.32 2.39 15.43
C ALA A 77 7.75 3.23 16.63
N ILE A 78 6.82 3.69 17.46
CA ILE A 78 7.13 4.46 18.67
C ILE A 78 8.02 3.63 19.63
N ALA A 79 7.72 2.35 19.83
CA ALA A 79 8.52 1.48 20.70
C ALA A 79 9.92 1.21 20.15
N SER A 80 10.14 1.39 18.84
CA SER A 80 11.45 1.22 18.19
C SER A 80 12.39 2.42 18.35
N GLU A 81 11.91 3.57 18.84
CA GLU A 81 12.67 4.82 18.97
C GLU A 81 14.06 4.62 19.59
N PHE A 82 14.14 3.88 20.71
CA PHE A 82 15.38 3.67 21.45
C PHE A 82 16.46 2.90 20.67
N TYR A 83 16.08 2.25 19.57
CA TYR A 83 16.97 1.41 18.75
C TYR A 83 17.32 2.07 17.42
N LEU A 84 16.78 3.25 17.13
CA LEU A 84 16.98 3.97 15.88
C LEU A 84 17.74 5.27 16.13
N THR A 85 18.49 5.74 15.12
CA THR A 85 19.01 7.11 15.13
C THR A 85 17.86 8.10 15.00
N LYS A 86 18.03 9.34 15.47
CA LYS A 86 16.97 10.36 15.34
C LYS A 86 16.53 10.55 13.89
N VAL A 87 17.49 10.58 12.94
CA VAL A 87 17.20 10.69 11.51
C VAL A 87 16.34 9.52 11.03
N LYS A 88 16.68 8.27 11.38
CA LYS A 88 15.91 7.09 10.98
C LYS A 88 14.55 7.02 11.66
N PHE A 89 14.47 7.40 12.92
CA PHE A 89 13.19 7.47 13.62
C PHE A 89 12.28 8.56 13.05
N PHE A 90 12.83 9.71 12.64
CA PHE A 90 12.10 10.77 11.96
C PHE A 90 11.52 10.30 10.62
N ASP A 91 12.35 9.64 9.81
CA ASP A 91 11.96 9.02 8.54
C ASP A 91 10.74 8.10 8.70
N VAL A 92 10.82 7.15 9.64
CA VAL A 92 9.71 6.24 9.98
C VAL A 92 8.47 7.01 10.43
N CYS A 93 8.63 7.99 11.31
CA CYS A 93 7.51 8.78 11.82
C CYS A 93 6.85 9.61 10.73
N ALA A 94 7.62 10.16 9.78
CA ALA A 94 7.09 10.92 8.65
C ALA A 94 6.23 10.02 7.74
N LYS A 95 6.71 8.82 7.42
CA LYS A 95 5.99 7.81 6.60
C LYS A 95 4.69 7.32 7.26
N LEU A 96 4.67 7.23 8.59
CA LEU A 96 3.50 6.84 9.37
C LEU A 96 2.60 8.02 9.81
N ALA A 97 2.91 9.25 9.39
CA ALA A 97 2.23 10.48 9.83
C ALA A 97 2.11 10.60 11.37
N LEU A 98 3.19 10.29 12.08
CA LEU A 98 3.32 10.49 13.53
C LEU A 98 3.78 11.92 13.83
N ASP A 99 2.86 12.87 13.64
CA ASP A 99 3.16 14.31 13.64
C ASP A 99 3.77 14.79 14.96
N LYS A 100 3.23 14.37 16.11
CA LYS A 100 3.75 14.74 17.44
C LYS A 100 5.18 14.25 17.66
N GLN A 101 5.51 13.07 17.14
CA GLN A 101 6.81 12.44 17.28
C GLN A 101 7.83 13.15 16.39
N THR A 102 7.46 13.46 15.14
CA THR A 102 8.32 14.25 14.24
C THR A 102 8.57 15.66 14.77
N GLU A 103 7.56 16.34 15.33
CA GLU A 103 7.71 17.66 15.97
C GLU A 103 8.71 17.64 17.12
N ARG A 104 8.46 16.77 18.12
CA ARG A 104 9.37 16.62 19.27
C ARG A 104 10.80 16.30 18.82
N LEU A 105 10.95 15.41 17.85
CA LEU A 105 12.24 14.93 17.43
C LEU A 105 13.01 16.01 16.65
N TYR A 106 12.32 16.75 15.79
CA TYR A 106 12.90 17.86 15.03
C TYR A 106 13.45 18.95 15.97
N GLU A 107 12.74 19.28 17.06
CA GLU A 107 13.24 20.23 18.07
C GLU A 107 14.50 19.73 18.80
N GLN A 108 14.69 18.41 18.89
CA GLN A 108 15.81 17.77 19.59
C GLN A 108 16.99 17.46 18.66
N MET A 109 16.83 17.63 17.35
CA MET A 109 17.85 17.35 16.36
C MET A 109 18.93 18.43 16.34
N THR A 110 20.14 18.01 16.01
CA THR A 110 21.27 18.90 15.73
C THR A 110 21.18 19.47 14.32
N ASP A 111 21.85 20.59 14.05
CA ASP A 111 21.92 21.19 12.71
C ASP A 111 22.41 20.19 11.64
N PHE A 112 23.34 19.29 12.01
CA PHE A 112 23.79 18.23 11.11
C PHE A 112 22.68 17.24 10.75
N GLU A 113 21.87 16.83 11.74
CA GLU A 113 20.73 15.95 11.51
C GLU A 113 19.62 16.64 10.70
N HIS A 114 19.37 17.94 10.94
CA HIS A 114 18.46 18.75 10.13
C HIS A 114 18.91 18.80 8.67
N ASN A 115 20.20 19.07 8.41
CA ASN A 115 20.73 19.11 7.06
C ASN A 115 20.56 17.77 6.32
N ILE A 116 20.59 16.64 7.03
CA ILE A 116 20.33 15.33 6.42
C ILE A 116 18.87 15.20 5.99
N ILE A 117 17.90 15.51 6.88
CA ILE A 117 16.48 15.32 6.57
C ILE A 117 15.89 16.41 5.68
N GLU A 118 16.53 17.59 5.61
CA GLU A 118 16.17 18.71 4.74
C GLU A 118 16.87 18.63 3.36
N ASP A 119 17.73 17.64 3.11
CA ASP A 119 18.32 17.39 1.79
C ASP A 119 17.23 17.00 0.80
N MET A 120 17.21 17.62 -0.38
CA MET A 120 16.27 17.29 -1.45
C MET A 120 16.46 15.86 -2.00
N ASN A 121 17.61 15.23 -1.72
CA ASN A 121 17.83 13.82 -2.05
C ASN A 121 17.13 12.85 -1.10
N CYS A 122 16.56 13.33 0.02
CA CYS A 122 15.70 12.51 0.85
C CYS A 122 14.36 12.20 0.16
N GLU A 123 13.71 11.13 0.62
CA GLU A 123 12.38 10.79 0.13
C GLU A 123 11.41 11.97 0.30
N PRO A 124 10.56 12.28 -0.70
CA PRO A 124 9.71 13.47 -0.69
C PRO A 124 8.85 13.61 0.57
N VAL A 125 8.34 12.50 1.11
CA VAL A 125 7.53 12.49 2.34
C VAL A 125 8.31 12.91 3.60
N VAL A 126 9.60 12.54 3.67
CA VAL A 126 10.48 12.86 4.81
C VAL A 126 10.94 14.30 4.70
N TRP A 127 11.41 14.67 3.51
CA TRP A 127 11.89 16.01 3.20
C TRP A 127 10.79 17.05 3.41
N SER A 128 9.59 16.82 2.88
CA SER A 128 8.45 17.70 3.09
C SER A 128 8.07 17.85 4.55
N ARG A 129 8.06 16.76 5.34
CA ARG A 129 7.77 16.85 6.77
C ARG A 129 8.84 17.65 7.52
N ALA A 130 10.12 17.52 7.16
CA ALA A 130 11.18 18.34 7.72
C ALA A 130 10.95 19.83 7.42
N LEU A 131 10.62 20.17 6.16
CA LEU A 131 10.36 21.54 5.75
C LEU A 131 9.10 22.16 6.36
N GLU A 132 8.06 21.37 6.64
CA GLU A 132 6.88 21.84 7.39
C GLU A 132 7.23 22.33 8.80
N LEU A 133 8.19 21.66 9.44
CA LEU A 133 8.65 21.97 10.80
C LEU A 133 9.75 23.03 10.81
N SER A 134 10.43 23.19 9.68
CA SER A 134 11.47 24.19 9.50
C SER A 134 10.90 25.60 9.68
N PRO A 135 11.61 26.50 10.39
CA PRO A 135 11.21 27.91 10.47
C PRO A 135 11.34 28.63 9.11
N ARG A 136 11.99 27.99 8.13
CA ARG A 136 12.11 28.49 6.76
C ARG A 136 10.77 28.34 6.05
N ARG A 137 10.19 29.45 5.62
CA ARG A 137 8.96 29.42 4.81
C ARG A 137 9.26 28.81 3.44
N VAL A 138 8.82 27.58 3.22
CA VAL A 138 8.88 26.91 1.93
C VAL A 138 7.47 26.66 1.42
N ILE A 139 7.28 26.80 0.11
CA ILE A 139 6.04 26.41 -0.56
C ILE A 139 6.15 24.92 -0.86
N LEU A 140 5.25 24.13 -0.28
CA LEU A 140 5.18 22.68 -0.50
C LEU A 140 4.05 22.35 -1.48
N HIS A 141 4.38 21.51 -2.45
CA HIS A 141 3.44 20.94 -3.41
C HIS A 141 2.91 19.62 -2.83
N TYR A 142 1.83 19.72 -2.03
CA TYR A 142 1.25 18.58 -1.30
C TYR A 142 0.66 17.50 -2.22
N ASP A 143 0.27 17.88 -3.43
CA ASP A 143 -0.11 16.99 -4.52
C ASP A 143 1.05 16.09 -4.95
N ASP A 144 2.23 16.65 -5.24
CA ASP A 144 3.40 15.85 -5.60
C ASP A 144 3.82 14.89 -4.46
N ILE A 145 3.75 15.37 -3.21
CA ILE A 145 4.07 14.56 -2.03
C ILE A 145 3.05 13.43 -1.85
N ALA A 146 1.75 13.71 -1.97
CA ALA A 146 0.70 12.70 -1.90
C ALA A 146 0.85 11.67 -3.03
N TYR A 147 1.16 12.10 -4.26
CA TYR A 147 1.45 11.17 -5.36
C TYR A 147 2.64 10.25 -5.02
N SER A 148 3.74 10.80 -4.50
CA SER A 148 4.89 10.00 -4.07
C SER A 148 4.55 9.01 -2.94
N CYS A 149 3.66 9.40 -2.01
CA CYS A 149 3.17 8.51 -0.96
C CYS A 149 2.30 7.38 -1.53
N ALA A 150 1.48 7.65 -2.55
CA ALA A 150 0.69 6.64 -3.25
C ALA A 150 1.57 5.65 -4.01
N GLU A 151 2.62 6.15 -4.68
CA GLU A 151 3.63 5.34 -5.37
C GLU A 151 4.45 4.46 -4.42
N SER A 152 4.74 4.94 -3.20
CA SER A 152 5.59 4.24 -2.23
C SER A 152 4.82 3.43 -1.17
N GLY A 153 3.49 3.53 -1.14
CA GLY A 153 2.65 2.75 -0.22
C GLY A 153 2.48 3.35 1.18
N TYR A 154 2.73 4.65 1.37
CA TYR A 154 2.66 5.31 2.66
C TYR A 154 1.25 5.84 2.96
N LEU A 155 0.30 4.93 3.20
CA LEU A 155 -1.13 5.25 3.36
C LEU A 155 -1.42 6.41 4.32
N LEU A 156 -0.82 6.38 5.52
CA LEU A 156 -1.09 7.38 6.55
C LEU A 156 -0.53 8.76 6.16
N ALA A 157 0.66 8.81 5.55
CA ALA A 157 1.23 10.04 5.04
C ALA A 157 0.47 10.54 3.79
N PHE A 158 0.00 9.64 2.93
CA PHE A 158 -0.86 9.97 1.81
C PHE A 158 -2.13 10.69 2.28
N GLU A 159 -2.87 10.10 3.21
CA GLU A 159 -4.08 10.70 3.79
C GLU A 159 -3.79 12.06 4.44
N ARG A 160 -2.69 12.18 5.20
CA ARG A 160 -2.26 13.46 5.80
C ARG A 160 -2.05 14.54 4.74
N ASN A 161 -1.35 14.22 3.66
CA ASN A 161 -1.00 15.19 2.62
C ASN A 161 -2.21 15.54 1.75
N LEU A 162 -3.10 14.59 1.45
CA LEU A 162 -4.37 14.87 0.77
C LEU A 162 -5.20 15.95 1.47
N LEU A 163 -5.28 15.91 2.80
CA LEU A 163 -6.02 16.90 3.61
C LEU A 163 -5.45 18.33 3.49
N LYS A 164 -4.22 18.49 3.00
CA LYS A 164 -3.56 19.79 2.85
C LYS A 164 -3.69 20.36 1.42
N ILE A 165 -4.15 19.56 0.47
CA ILE A 165 -4.40 20.00 -0.91
C ILE A 165 -5.68 20.84 -0.92
N ARG A 166 -5.58 22.09 -1.42
CA ARG A 166 -6.71 23.04 -1.42
C ARG A 166 -7.81 22.66 -2.39
N GLU A 167 -7.43 22.18 -3.56
CA GLU A 167 -8.34 21.80 -4.64
C GLU A 167 -7.94 20.40 -5.12
N LEU A 168 -8.74 19.40 -4.72
CA LEU A 168 -8.54 18.03 -5.16
C LEU A 168 -9.11 17.88 -6.57
N ASP A 169 -8.21 17.78 -7.54
CA ASP A 169 -8.57 17.41 -8.90
C ASP A 169 -8.91 15.91 -8.97
N SER A 170 -10.03 15.58 -9.62
CA SER A 170 -10.44 14.20 -9.86
C SER A 170 -9.35 13.45 -10.65
N THR A 171 -8.73 14.08 -11.64
CA THR A 171 -7.66 13.46 -12.43
C THR A 171 -6.43 13.16 -11.56
N PHE A 172 -6.11 14.00 -10.58
CA PHE A 172 -5.05 13.72 -9.61
C PHE A 172 -5.34 12.47 -8.77
N LEU A 173 -6.55 12.36 -8.21
CA LEU A 173 -6.94 11.19 -7.42
C LEU A 173 -6.92 9.89 -8.23
N GLN A 174 -7.35 9.96 -9.50
CA GLN A 174 -7.26 8.84 -10.44
C GLN A 174 -5.82 8.39 -10.63
N ARG A 175 -4.89 9.33 -10.83
CA ARG A 175 -3.46 9.04 -10.96
C ARG A 175 -2.90 8.36 -9.71
N CYS A 176 -3.25 8.86 -8.53
CA CYS A 176 -2.85 8.27 -7.25
C CYS A 176 -3.38 6.84 -7.08
N ALA A 177 -4.62 6.57 -7.48
CA ALA A 177 -5.18 5.22 -7.41
C ALA A 177 -4.47 4.26 -8.38
N LEU A 178 -4.27 4.67 -9.64
CA LEU A 178 -3.63 3.82 -10.64
C LEU A 178 -2.16 3.53 -10.31
N VAL A 179 -1.39 4.53 -9.86
CA VAL A 179 0.02 4.32 -9.46
C VAL A 179 0.11 3.42 -8.23
N ALA A 180 -0.82 3.53 -7.28
CA ALA A 180 -0.88 2.67 -6.11
C ALA A 180 -1.17 1.21 -6.51
N ILE A 181 -2.12 0.97 -7.41
CA ILE A 181 -2.41 -0.38 -7.91
C ILE A 181 -1.17 -0.94 -8.63
N LEU A 182 -0.57 -0.19 -9.55
CA LEU A 182 0.62 -0.63 -10.29
C LEU A 182 1.79 -1.07 -9.40
N ASN A 183 1.98 -0.39 -8.26
CA ASN A 183 3.00 -0.74 -7.27
C ASN A 183 2.53 -1.75 -6.20
N GLY A 184 1.29 -2.24 -6.29
CA GLY A 184 0.73 -3.23 -5.36
C GLY A 184 0.27 -2.64 -4.02
N HIS A 185 0.11 -1.32 -3.92
CA HIS A 185 -0.35 -0.61 -2.73
C HIS A 185 -1.87 -0.50 -2.67
N ILE A 186 -2.54 -1.65 -2.66
CA ILE A 186 -4.00 -1.77 -2.78
C ILE A 186 -4.77 -1.06 -1.66
N GLN A 187 -4.19 -0.97 -0.47
CA GLN A 187 -4.76 -0.23 0.68
C GLN A 187 -4.99 1.25 0.35
N ILE A 188 -4.07 1.87 -0.41
CA ILE A 188 -4.18 3.26 -0.86
C ILE A 188 -5.24 3.38 -1.96
N ALA A 189 -5.23 2.47 -2.93
CA ALA A 189 -6.27 2.46 -3.97
C ALA A 189 -7.69 2.34 -3.37
N ASN A 190 -7.84 1.54 -2.32
CA ASN A 190 -9.10 1.37 -1.61
C ASN A 190 -9.53 2.59 -0.79
N SER A 191 -8.60 3.46 -0.36
CA SER A 191 -8.95 4.68 0.39
C SER A 191 -9.42 5.81 -0.52
N ILE A 192 -9.07 5.77 -1.81
CA ILE A 192 -9.45 6.75 -2.82
C ILE A 192 -10.88 6.47 -3.33
N ARG A 193 -11.65 7.53 -3.55
CA ARG A 193 -12.97 7.49 -4.19
C ARG A 193 -12.95 8.37 -5.43
N THR A 194 -13.20 7.76 -6.58
CA THR A 194 -13.25 8.42 -7.89
C THR A 194 -14.40 7.85 -8.69
N GLU A 195 -15.08 8.69 -9.46
CA GLU A 195 -16.25 8.29 -10.27
C GLU A 195 -15.85 7.72 -11.64
N ASN A 196 -14.61 7.97 -12.08
CA ASN A 196 -14.05 7.55 -13.36
C ASN A 196 -12.51 7.55 -13.23
N PHE A 197 -11.81 6.70 -13.97
CA PHE A 197 -10.35 6.57 -14.08
C PHE A 197 -9.81 6.80 -15.50
N SER A 198 -10.69 6.84 -16.50
CA SER A 198 -10.37 6.93 -17.93
C SER A 198 -9.42 8.07 -18.27
N SER A 199 -9.54 9.22 -17.59
CA SER A 199 -8.72 10.39 -17.90
C SER A 199 -7.23 10.19 -17.57
N ALA A 200 -6.90 9.25 -16.67
CA ALA A 200 -5.53 8.96 -16.26
C ALA A 200 -4.87 7.85 -17.08
N PHE A 201 -5.60 7.02 -17.83
CA PHE A 201 -5.03 5.86 -18.55
C PHE A 201 -3.92 6.23 -19.53
N HIS A 202 -4.05 7.34 -20.26
CA HIS A 202 -3.02 7.79 -21.21
C HIS A 202 -1.65 8.04 -20.56
N GLN A 203 -1.62 8.39 -19.26
CA GLN A 203 -0.37 8.66 -18.55
C GLN A 203 0.35 7.37 -18.14
N PHE A 204 -0.39 6.31 -17.84
CA PHE A 204 0.16 5.02 -17.37
C PHE A 204 0.34 4.01 -18.50
N PHE A 205 -0.52 4.06 -19.52
CA PHE A 205 -0.55 3.12 -20.63
C PHE A 205 -0.53 3.85 -21.98
N PRO A 206 0.47 4.72 -22.26
CA PRO A 206 0.47 5.54 -23.48
C PRO A 206 0.34 4.74 -24.77
N ASP A 207 0.84 3.49 -24.79
CA ASP A 207 0.79 2.58 -25.93
C ASP A 207 -0.39 1.59 -25.91
N GLY A 208 -1.36 1.78 -25.00
CA GLY A 208 -2.48 0.86 -24.81
C GLY A 208 -2.06 -0.50 -24.26
N ARG A 209 -0.95 -0.57 -23.52
CA ARG A 209 -0.32 -1.81 -23.01
C ARG A 209 -0.32 -1.85 -21.47
N PRO A 210 -1.47 -2.13 -20.84
CA PRO A 210 -1.50 -2.38 -19.41
C PRO A 210 -0.73 -3.66 -19.04
N PRO A 211 0.12 -3.65 -18.01
CA PRO A 211 0.83 -4.85 -17.55
C PRO A 211 -0.13 -5.96 -17.11
N THR A 212 0.22 -7.22 -17.38
CA THR A 212 -0.57 -8.38 -16.94
C THR A 212 -0.77 -8.40 -15.42
N THR A 213 0.24 -8.03 -14.66
CA THR A 213 0.18 -7.95 -13.19
C THR A 213 -0.88 -6.96 -12.70
N PHE A 214 -1.01 -5.82 -13.37
CA PHE A 214 -2.05 -4.82 -13.10
C PHE A 214 -3.45 -5.40 -13.39
N LEU A 215 -3.64 -6.02 -14.56
CA LEU A 215 -4.92 -6.62 -14.95
C LEU A 215 -5.36 -7.73 -13.99
N VAL A 216 -4.40 -8.55 -13.52
CA VAL A 216 -4.66 -9.59 -12.52
C VAL A 216 -5.11 -8.96 -11.20
N GLN A 217 -4.46 -7.90 -10.72
CA GLN A 217 -4.84 -7.21 -9.48
C GLN A 217 -6.26 -6.64 -9.53
N LEU A 218 -6.74 -6.17 -10.68
CA LEU A 218 -8.12 -5.66 -10.82
C LEU A 218 -9.19 -6.75 -10.62
N VAL A 219 -8.85 -8.01 -10.91
CA VAL A 219 -9.79 -9.14 -10.92
C VAL A 219 -9.66 -10.04 -9.69
N VAL A 220 -8.49 -10.05 -9.05
CA VAL A 220 -8.23 -10.78 -7.79
C VAL A 220 -8.90 -10.03 -6.63
N GLY A 221 -10.18 -10.32 -6.41
CA GLY A 221 -11.06 -9.64 -5.44
C GLY A 221 -10.78 -9.90 -3.95
N ASN A 222 -9.58 -10.31 -3.56
CA ASN A 222 -9.26 -10.54 -2.15
C ASN A 222 -8.66 -9.32 -1.44
N GLU A 223 -8.05 -8.38 -2.17
CA GLU A 223 -7.40 -7.21 -1.58
C GLU A 223 -7.97 -5.89 -2.11
N LEU A 224 -8.22 -5.79 -3.42
CA LEU A 224 -8.85 -4.61 -4.01
C LEU A 224 -10.37 -4.74 -3.88
N ARG A 225 -11.06 -3.65 -3.50
CA ARG A 225 -12.53 -3.62 -3.48
C ARG A 225 -13.06 -4.04 -4.85
N PRO A 226 -13.90 -5.09 -4.94
CA PRO A 226 -14.38 -5.61 -6.22
C PRO A 226 -14.99 -4.54 -7.11
N GLU A 227 -15.72 -3.58 -6.51
CA GLU A 227 -16.37 -2.50 -7.24
C GLU A 227 -15.35 -1.58 -7.91
N VAL A 228 -14.24 -1.30 -7.24
CA VAL A 228 -13.15 -0.46 -7.79
C VAL A 228 -12.41 -1.20 -8.90
N GLY A 229 -12.10 -2.48 -8.68
CA GLY A 229 -11.42 -3.31 -9.67
C GLY A 229 -12.25 -3.50 -10.94
N GLU A 230 -13.54 -3.80 -10.79
CA GLU A 230 -14.48 -3.96 -11.90
C GLU A 230 -14.65 -2.66 -12.68
N GLN A 231 -14.85 -1.53 -11.99
CA GLN A 231 -14.98 -0.23 -12.64
C GLN A 231 -13.74 0.12 -13.49
N ILE A 232 -12.54 0.05 -12.91
CA ILE A 232 -11.30 0.36 -13.64
C ILE A 232 -11.16 -0.58 -14.84
N PHE A 233 -11.47 -1.86 -14.66
CA PHE A 233 -11.34 -2.84 -15.73
C PHE A 233 -12.32 -2.58 -16.89
N GLU A 234 -13.58 -2.26 -16.60
CA GLU A 234 -14.58 -1.92 -17.63
C GLU A 234 -14.21 -0.65 -18.38
N GLU A 235 -13.85 0.42 -17.66
CA GLU A 235 -13.39 1.66 -18.27
C GLU A 235 -12.13 1.47 -19.12
N LEU A 236 -11.20 0.61 -18.67
CA LEU A 236 -9.99 0.28 -19.42
C LEU A 236 -10.32 -0.47 -20.71
N LEU A 237 -11.26 -1.43 -20.66
CA LEU A 237 -11.70 -2.13 -21.85
C LEU A 237 -12.31 -1.17 -22.86
N ASP A 238 -13.17 -0.24 -22.40
CA ASP A 238 -13.80 0.79 -23.24
C ASP A 238 -12.78 1.73 -23.87
N TRP A 239 -11.74 2.10 -23.12
CA TRP A 239 -10.66 2.96 -23.59
C TRP A 239 -9.74 2.28 -24.63
N LEU A 240 -9.49 0.97 -24.49
CA LEU A 240 -8.61 0.22 -25.40
C LEU A 240 -9.27 -0.04 -26.76
N THR A 241 -8.46 -0.12 -27.83
CA THR A 241 -8.97 -0.54 -29.13
C THR A 241 -9.28 -2.05 -29.14
N LYS A 242 -10.13 -2.49 -30.07
CA LYS A 242 -10.42 -3.92 -30.26
C LYS A 242 -9.15 -4.76 -30.49
N LEU A 243 -8.18 -4.22 -31.23
CA LEU A 243 -6.90 -4.91 -31.50
C LEU A 243 -6.06 -5.05 -30.23
N ASP A 244 -6.06 -4.04 -29.35
CA ASP A 244 -5.36 -4.10 -28.07
C ASP A 244 -6.01 -5.14 -27.15
N VAL A 245 -7.34 -5.19 -27.07
CA VAL A 245 -8.07 -6.20 -26.29
C VAL A 245 -7.77 -7.62 -26.81
N GLN A 246 -7.76 -7.83 -28.12
CA GLN A 246 -7.39 -9.12 -28.72
C GLN A 246 -5.94 -9.51 -28.44
N ARG A 247 -5.02 -8.54 -28.38
CA ARG A 247 -3.62 -8.78 -28.01
C ARG A 247 -3.51 -9.20 -26.54
N LEU A 248 -4.07 -8.42 -25.62
CA LEU A 248 -4.05 -8.70 -24.19
C LEU A 248 -4.62 -10.09 -23.87
N ARG A 249 -5.72 -10.46 -24.55
CA ARG A 249 -6.31 -11.79 -24.43
C ARG A 249 -5.33 -12.92 -24.80
N ARG A 250 -4.53 -12.75 -25.86
CA ARG A 250 -3.49 -13.73 -26.25
C ARG A 250 -2.32 -13.75 -25.26
N GLU A 251 -1.93 -12.59 -24.74
CA GLU A 251 -0.84 -12.49 -23.75
C GLU A 251 -1.21 -13.21 -22.45
N ILE A 252 -2.42 -12.95 -21.92
CA ILE A 252 -2.94 -13.59 -20.70
C ILE A 252 -3.11 -15.10 -20.87
N ALA A 253 -3.57 -15.57 -22.05
CA ALA A 253 -3.70 -17.00 -22.32
C ALA A 253 -2.35 -17.75 -22.30
N ASN A 254 -1.25 -17.06 -22.58
CA ASN A 254 0.10 -17.63 -22.58
C ASN A 254 0.80 -17.51 -21.21
N ASP A 255 0.25 -16.74 -20.29
CA ASP A 255 0.83 -16.53 -18.96
C ASP A 255 0.42 -17.66 -18.01
N LYS A 256 1.38 -18.53 -17.71
CA LYS A 256 1.21 -19.70 -16.84
C LYS A 256 1.13 -19.34 -15.35
N GLN A 257 1.42 -18.10 -14.96
CA GLN A 257 1.41 -17.67 -13.57
C GLN A 257 0.01 -17.21 -13.11
N ILE A 258 -0.91 -16.99 -14.03
CA ILE A 258 -2.26 -16.51 -13.71
C ILE A 258 -3.13 -17.68 -13.20
N PRO A 259 -3.80 -17.53 -12.03
CA PRO A 259 -4.73 -18.54 -11.55
C PRO A 259 -5.87 -18.79 -12.54
N LEU A 260 -6.25 -20.06 -12.74
CA LEU A 260 -7.24 -20.48 -13.74
C LEU A 260 -8.57 -19.71 -13.64
N GLY A 261 -9.07 -19.48 -12.41
CA GLY A 261 -10.32 -18.75 -12.18
C GLY A 261 -10.23 -17.27 -12.60
N VAL A 262 -9.06 -16.64 -12.40
CA VAL A 262 -8.81 -15.25 -12.84
C VAL A 262 -8.73 -15.19 -14.35
N LEU A 263 -8.02 -16.14 -14.97
CA LEU A 263 -7.89 -16.25 -16.41
C LEU A 263 -9.24 -16.44 -17.11
N GLN A 264 -10.13 -17.28 -16.57
CA GLN A 264 -11.48 -17.48 -17.10
C GLN A 264 -12.31 -16.20 -17.05
N ARG A 265 -12.22 -15.46 -15.95
CA ARG A 265 -12.96 -14.19 -15.77
C ARG A 265 -12.47 -13.10 -16.72
N LEU A 266 -11.15 -12.97 -16.89
CA LEU A 266 -10.54 -12.07 -17.87
C LEU A 266 -10.94 -12.45 -19.30
N ASP A 267 -10.84 -13.74 -19.67
CA ASP A 267 -11.20 -14.21 -21.00
C ASP A 267 -12.68 -13.99 -21.34
N SER A 268 -13.60 -14.16 -20.38
CA SER A 268 -15.03 -13.86 -20.57
C SER A 268 -15.26 -12.39 -20.93
N LYS A 269 -14.73 -11.47 -20.11
CA LYS A 269 -14.89 -10.03 -20.33
C LYS A 269 -14.23 -9.55 -21.63
N TYR A 270 -13.08 -10.11 -22.00
CA TYR A 270 -12.46 -9.80 -23.29
C TYR A 270 -13.31 -10.25 -24.47
N ARG A 271 -13.92 -11.45 -24.41
CA ARG A 271 -14.82 -11.92 -25.47
C ARG A 271 -16.05 -11.04 -25.59
N GLU A 272 -16.71 -10.74 -24.48
CA GLU A 272 -17.87 -9.84 -24.44
C GLU A 272 -17.55 -8.48 -25.09
N CYS A 273 -16.40 -7.89 -24.77
CA CYS A 273 -15.95 -6.63 -25.37
C CYS A 273 -15.61 -6.74 -26.87
N ILE A 274 -15.01 -7.85 -27.30
CA ILE A 274 -14.72 -8.09 -28.73
C ILE A 274 -16.03 -8.26 -29.52
N ASP A 275 -16.95 -9.07 -29.00
CA ASP A 275 -18.21 -9.42 -29.65
C ASP A 275 -19.14 -8.20 -29.76
N SER A 276 -19.23 -7.37 -28.72
CA SER A 276 -20.02 -6.13 -28.73
C SER A 276 -19.53 -5.10 -29.75
N ARG A 277 -18.23 -5.15 -30.10
CA ARG A 277 -17.62 -4.26 -31.10
C ARG A 277 -17.69 -4.80 -32.52
N ASP A 278 -17.90 -6.11 -32.69
CA ASP A 278 -18.12 -6.75 -33.98
C ASP A 278 -19.55 -6.59 -34.51
N TYR A 279 -20.50 -6.39 -33.60
CA TYR A 279 -21.90 -6.11 -33.91
C TYR A 279 -22.33 -4.83 -33.21
N PRO A 280 -22.02 -3.63 -33.76
CA PRO A 280 -22.71 -2.44 -33.31
C PRO A 280 -24.19 -2.67 -33.57
N CYS A 281 -24.99 -2.78 -32.50
CA CYS A 281 -26.44 -2.78 -32.62
C CYS A 281 -26.88 -1.42 -33.16
N GLU A 282 -26.84 -1.25 -34.48
CA GLU A 282 -27.65 -0.27 -35.19
C GLU A 282 -28.89 -0.99 -35.71
N TYR A 283 -29.98 -0.92 -34.95
CA TYR A 283 -31.33 -0.72 -35.47
C TYR A 283 -32.19 -0.17 -34.32
N ASP A 284 -32.21 1.15 -34.19
CA ASP A 284 -33.40 1.96 -33.93
C ASP A 284 -33.21 3.35 -34.56
#